data_AF-A0A1H9LH67-F1
#
_entry.id   AF-A0A1H9LH67-F1
#
_cell.length_a   1.000
_cell.length_b   1.000
_cell.length_c   1.000
_cell.angle_alpha   90.00
_cell.angle_beta   90.00
_cell.angle_gamma   90.00
#
_symmetry.space_group_name_H-M   'P 1'
#
loop_
_entity.id
_entity.type
_entity.pdbx_description
1 polymer ?
#
loop_
_entity_poly.entity_id
_entity_poly.type
_entity_poly.pdbx_seq_one_letter_code
_entity_poly.pdbx_strand_id
1 'polypeptide(L)'
;MGEGGTDVSMETADVVLMADKLQQFSHAFSLSKMTIKNMKQNTYFAVAVVFILLAGVLGGAVHLALGMFIHEASVLIVILNAMRLIHFTQKSRDTSGNFQITKAKRINT
;
A
#
# COMPACT_ATOMS: atom_id res chain seq x y z
N MET A 1 -12.65 33.68 17.47
CA MET A 1 -11.30 33.47 18.02
C MET A 1 -10.97 31.97 18.11
N GLY A 2 -11.09 31.23 17.01
CA GLY A 2 -10.78 29.79 16.92
C GLY A 2 -9.65 29.44 15.94
N GLU A 3 -9.15 30.42 15.18
CA GLU A 3 -8.13 30.20 14.13
C GLU A 3 -6.77 29.76 14.68
N GLY A 4 -6.34 30.26 15.84
CA GLY A 4 -4.98 30.01 16.35
C GLY A 4 -4.73 28.58 16.86
N GLY A 5 -5.78 27.85 17.28
CA GLY A 5 -5.64 26.49 17.81
C GLY A 5 -5.61 25.42 16.72
N THR A 6 -6.42 25.59 15.66
CA THR A 6 -6.45 24.67 14.52
C THR A 6 -5.16 24.68 13.72
N ASP A 7 -4.52 25.85 13.57
CA ASP A 7 -3.27 25.98 12.81
C ASP A 7 -2.10 25.28 13.52
N VAL A 8 -1.98 25.48 14.84
CA VAL A 8 -0.99 24.78 15.68
C VAL A 8 -1.22 23.27 15.71
N SER A 9 -2.48 22.82 15.78
CA SER A 9 -2.81 21.39 15.68
C SER A 9 -2.50 20.81 14.28
N MET A 10 -2.65 21.59 13.21
CA MET A 10 -2.30 21.14 11.86
C MET A 10 -0.80 21.05 11.64
N GLU A 11 -0.02 21.97 12.20
CA GLU A 11 1.45 21.98 12.07
C GLU A 11 2.12 20.80 12.80
N THR A 12 1.51 20.34 13.89
CA THR A 12 2.09 19.26 14.72
C THR A 12 1.55 17.87 14.35
N ALA A 13 0.50 17.79 13.54
CA ALA A 13 -0.14 16.51 13.22
C ALA A 13 0.58 15.77 12.07
N ASP A 14 0.91 14.50 12.29
CA ASP A 14 1.46 13.62 11.24
C ASP A 14 0.44 13.32 10.12
N VAL A 15 -0.86 13.47 10.41
CA VAL A 15 -1.97 13.21 9.48
C VAL A 15 -3.09 14.23 9.72
N VAL A 16 -3.45 14.98 8.69
CA VAL A 16 -4.55 15.96 8.72
C VAL A 16 -5.67 15.53 7.76
N LEU A 17 -6.90 15.49 8.26
CA LEU A 17 -8.09 15.23 7.45
C LEU A 17 -8.63 16.55 6.91
N MET A 18 -8.44 16.80 5.61
CA MET A 18 -8.89 18.03 4.93
C MET A 18 -10.42 18.12 4.72
N ALA A 19 -11.15 17.04 4.99
CA ALA A 19 -12.59 16.96 4.78
C ALA A 19 -13.29 16.32 5.99
N ASP A 20 -14.48 16.81 6.34
CA ASP A 20 -15.33 16.33 7.47
C ASP A 20 -15.81 14.88 7.35
N LYS A 21 -15.39 14.15 6.32
CA LYS A 21 -15.76 12.76 6.10
C LYS A 21 -14.79 11.85 6.84
N LEU A 22 -15.04 11.65 8.14
CA LEU A 22 -14.37 10.63 8.97
C LEU A 22 -14.46 9.20 8.37
N GLN A 23 -15.39 8.99 7.44
CA GLN A 23 -15.50 7.76 6.67
C GLN A 23 -14.28 7.51 5.75
N GLN A 24 -13.59 8.57 5.31
CA GLN A 24 -12.34 8.47 4.53
C GLN A 24 -11.16 8.02 5.40
N PHE A 25 -11.17 8.35 6.70
CA PHE A 25 -10.16 7.88 7.65
C PHE A 25 -10.18 6.35 7.77
N SER A 26 -11.35 5.73 7.87
CA SER A 26 -11.49 4.26 7.89
C SER A 26 -10.94 3.59 6.60
N HIS A 27 -11.19 4.22 5.44
CA HIS A 27 -10.65 3.74 4.17
C HIS A 27 -9.12 3.87 4.11
N ALA A 28 -8.56 5.01 4.51
CA ALA A 28 -7.13 5.24 4.57
C ALA A 28 -6.43 4.27 5.55
N PHE A 29 -7.06 3.99 6.70
CA PHE A 29 -6.55 3.03 7.67
C PHE A 29 -6.54 1.59 7.13
N SER A 30 -7.60 1.19 6.41
CA SER A 30 -7.66 -0.12 5.75
C SER A 30 -6.54 -0.27 4.70
N LEU A 31 -6.33 0.76 3.88
CA LEU A 31 -5.26 0.79 2.90
C LEU A 31 -3.87 0.70 3.56
N SER A 32 -3.65 1.48 4.63
CA SER A 32 -2.40 1.45 5.41
C SER A 32 -2.10 0.04 5.95
N LYS A 33 -3.10 -0.68 6.47
CA LYS A 33 -2.91 -2.07 6.90
C LYS A 33 -2.49 -3.00 5.76
N MET A 34 -3.06 -2.83 4.56
CA MET A 34 -2.66 -3.63 3.40
C MET A 34 -1.22 -3.31 2.97
N THR A 35 -0.84 -2.03 3.00
CA THR A 35 0.54 -1.58 2.74
C THR A 35 1.53 -2.19 3.72
N ILE A 36 1.23 -2.15 5.03
CA ILE A 36 2.10 -2.75 6.07
C ILE A 36 2.25 -4.25 5.84
N LYS A 37 1.16 -4.96 5.50
CA LYS A 37 1.24 -6.40 5.23
C LYS A 37 2.17 -6.70 4.05
N ASN A 38 2.10 -5.92 2.98
CA ASN A 38 2.97 -6.12 1.82
C ASN A 38 4.43 -5.73 2.15
N MET A 39 4.63 -4.64 2.89
CA MET A 39 5.95 -4.23 3.38
C MET A 39 6.62 -5.35 4.18
N LYS A 40 5.90 -5.99 5.11
CA LYS A 40 6.43 -7.10 5.90
C LYS A 40 6.83 -8.31 5.04
N GLN A 41 6.06 -8.64 4.01
CA GLN A 41 6.40 -9.72 3.07
C GLN A 41 7.66 -9.38 2.27
N ASN A 42 7.76 -8.14 1.80
CA ASN A 42 8.90 -7.64 1.04
C ASN A 42 10.20 -7.67 1.88
N THR A 43 10.13 -7.16 3.11
CA THR A 43 11.26 -7.18 4.05
C THR A 43 11.68 -8.61 4.39
N TYR A 44 10.70 -9.51 4.61
CA TYR A 44 11.01 -10.91 4.88
C TYR A 44 11.76 -11.58 3.72
N PHE A 45 11.32 -11.33 2.48
CA PHE A 45 11.99 -11.86 1.29
C PHE A 45 13.42 -11.31 1.13
N ALA A 46 13.60 -9.99 1.30
CA ALA A 46 14.92 -9.37 1.21
C ALA A 46 15.90 -9.94 2.24
N VAL A 47 15.46 -10.07 3.50
CA VAL A 47 16.27 -10.65 4.58
C VAL A 47 16.59 -12.13 4.30
N ALA A 48 15.62 -12.90 3.80
CA ALA A 48 15.83 -14.31 3.45
C ALA A 48 16.91 -14.47 2.38
N VAL A 49 16.89 -13.65 1.31
CA VAL A 49 17.91 -13.70 0.25
C VAL A 49 19.30 -13.37 0.81
N VAL A 50 19.41 -12.33 1.64
CA VAL A 50 20.69 -11.97 2.28
C VAL A 50 21.22 -13.12 3.13
N PHE A 51 20.35 -13.77 3.92
CA PHE A 51 20.74 -14.93 4.72
C PHE A 51 21.23 -16.12 3.87
N ILE A 52 20.54 -16.42 2.78
CA ILE A 52 20.91 -17.50 1.85
C ILE A 52 22.27 -17.22 1.21
N LEU A 53 22.49 -15.98 0.74
CA LEU A 53 23.76 -15.58 0.14
C LEU A 53 24.90 -15.63 1.17
N LEU A 54 24.66 -15.15 2.39
CA LEU A 54 25.63 -15.20 3.47
C LEU A 54 26.02 -16.65 3.81
N ALA A 55 25.05 -17.55 3.94
CA ALA A 55 25.30 -18.97 4.17
C ALA A 55 26.09 -19.62 3.02
N GLY A 56 25.76 -19.29 1.76
CA GLY A 56 26.47 -19.79 0.58
C GLY A 56 27.91 -19.30 0.46
N VAL A 57 28.18 -18.07 0.89
CA VAL A 57 29.54 -17.51 0.97
C VAL A 57 30.34 -18.18 2.07
N LEU A 58 29.77 -18.36 3.27
CA LEU A 58 30.43 -19.04 4.38
C LEU A 58 30.71 -20.52 4.08
N GLY A 59 29.84 -21.18 3.30
CA GLY A 59 30.03 -22.54 2.82
C GLY A 59 31.01 -22.70 1.65
N GLY A 60 31.59 -21.61 1.13
CA GLY A 60 32.56 -21.63 0.03
C GLY A 60 31.98 -22.00 -1.34
N ALA A 61 30.65 -22.09 -1.48
CA ALA A 61 29.98 -22.46 -2.72
C ALA A 61 29.75 -21.25 -3.66
N VAL A 62 29.80 -20.03 -3.13
CA VAL A 62 29.49 -18.80 -3.86
C VAL A 62 30.75 -17.99 -4.13
N HIS A 63 31.08 -17.81 -5.41
CA HIS A 63 32.12 -16.88 -5.85
C HIS A 63 31.59 -15.44 -5.82
N LEU A 64 32.45 -14.47 -5.48
CA LEU A 64 32.09 -13.05 -5.29
C LEU A 64 31.26 -12.48 -6.47
N ALA A 65 31.64 -12.79 -7.71
CA ALA A 65 30.95 -12.32 -8.91
C ALA A 65 29.52 -12.87 -9.03
N LEU A 66 29.33 -14.17 -8.75
CA LEU A 66 28.01 -14.81 -8.81
C LEU A 66 27.11 -14.33 -7.67
N GLY A 67 27.69 -14.15 -6.46
CA GLY A 67 26.96 -13.63 -5.30
C GLY A 67 26.44 -12.21 -5.54
N MET A 68 27.27 -11.33 -6.12
CA MET A 68 26.87 -9.97 -6.49
C MET A 68 25.77 -9.98 -7.56
N PHE A 69 25.90 -10.81 -8.60
CA PHE A 69 24.86 -10.91 -9.64
C PHE A 69 23.50 -11.35 -9.07
N ILE A 70 23.49 -12.36 -8.20
CA ILE A 70 22.25 -12.84 -7.56
C ILE A 70 21.69 -11.78 -6.60
N HIS A 71 22.55 -11.06 -5.87
CA HIS A 71 22.13 -9.96 -5.01
C HIS A 71 21.39 -8.89 -5.82
N GLU A 72 21.99 -8.36 -6.89
CA GLU A 72 21.39 -7.34 -7.76
C GLU A 72 20.09 -7.84 -8.41
N ALA A 73 20.09 -9.08 -8.93
CA ALA A 73 18.89 -9.70 -9.52
C ALA A 73 17.75 -9.84 -8.50
N SER A 74 18.06 -10.17 -7.25
CA SER A 74 17.04 -10.29 -6.20
C SER A 74 16.42 -8.94 -5.83
N VAL A 75 17.22 -7.87 -5.81
CA VAL A 75 16.75 -6.51 -5.56
C VAL A 75 15.78 -6.08 -6.65
N LEU A 76 16.07 -6.40 -7.93
CA LEU A 76 15.15 -6.13 -9.03
C LEU A 76 13.81 -6.87 -8.87
N ILE A 77 13.82 -8.15 -8.44
CA ILE A 77 12.60 -8.92 -8.19
C ILE A 77 11.78 -8.30 -7.05
N VAL A 78 12.44 -7.89 -5.97
CA VAL A 78 11.82 -7.20 -4.82
C VAL A 78 11.18 -5.89 -5.26
N ILE A 79 11.86 -5.08 -6.07
CA ILE A 79 11.34 -3.82 -6.61
C ILE A 79 10.12 -4.08 -7.53
N LEU A 80 10.19 -5.07 -8.41
CA LEU A 80 9.05 -5.47 -9.25
C LEU A 80 7.83 -5.87 -8.41
N ASN A 81 8.06 -6.64 -7.34
CA ASN A 81 6.99 -7.03 -6.42
C ASN A 81 6.44 -5.82 -5.62
N ALA A 82 7.29 -4.85 -5.28
CA ALA A 82 6.87 -3.61 -4.65
C ALA A 82 6.01 -2.74 -5.59
N MET A 83 6.40 -2.61 -6.86
CA MET A 83 5.63 -1.88 -7.88
C MET A 83 4.26 -2.51 -8.16
N ARG A 84 4.10 -3.82 -7.97
CA ARG A 84 2.77 -4.47 -8.06
C ARG A 84 1.77 -3.88 -7.06
N LEU A 85 2.23 -3.40 -5.90
CA LEU A 85 1.36 -2.76 -4.90
C LEU A 85 0.80 -1.42 -5.40
N ILE A 86 1.59 -0.69 -6.20
CA ILE A 86 1.19 0.61 -6.78
C ILE A 86 0.00 0.43 -7.73
N HIS A 87 -0.18 -0.78 -8.27
CA HIS A 87 -1.32 -1.15 -9.12
C HIS A 87 -2.53 -1.70 -8.35
N PHE A 88 -2.64 -1.52 -7.03
CA PHE A 88 -3.93 -1.67 -6.34
C PHE A 88 -4.88 -0.56 -6.78
N THR A 89 -5.44 -0.77 -7.97
CA THR A 89 -6.55 -0.02 -8.52
C THR A 89 -7.69 -0.13 -7.51
N GLN A 90 -8.22 1.01 -7.07
CA GLN A 90 -9.50 1.02 -6.41
C GLN A 90 -10.50 0.41 -7.40
N LYS A 91 -10.90 -0.83 -7.14
CA LYS A 91 -12.15 -1.34 -7.68
C LYS A 91 -13.25 -0.55 -6.96
N SER A 92 -13.49 0.68 -7.43
CA SER A 92 -14.68 1.45 -7.15
C SER A 92 -15.85 0.56 -7.53
N ARG A 93 -16.40 -0.13 -6.53
CA ARG A 93 -17.70 -0.79 -6.63
C ARG A 93 -18.74 0.32 -6.64
N ASP A 94 -18.87 0.96 -7.78
CA ASP A 94 -20.06 1.72 -8.11
C ASP A 94 -21.14 0.66 -8.45
N THR A 95 -21.86 0.20 -7.43
CA THR A 95 -22.97 -0.76 -7.58
C THR A 95 -24.25 -0.24 -6.91
N SER A 96 -24.37 1.07 -6.74
CA SER A 96 -25.55 1.67 -6.11
C SER A 96 -26.02 2.88 -6.90
N GLY A 97 -26.70 2.66 -8.02
CA GLY A 97 -27.24 3.78 -8.79
C GLY A 97 -28.33 3.52 -9.83
N ASN A 98 -28.66 2.28 -10.19
CA ASN A 98 -29.53 2.07 -11.37
C ASN A 98 -30.68 1.06 -11.22
N PHE A 99 -31.31 0.94 -10.04
CA PHE A 99 -32.49 0.06 -9.90
C PHE A 99 -33.75 0.70 -9.30
N GLN A 100 -33.87 2.03 -9.15
CA GLN A 100 -35.11 2.59 -8.56
C GLN A 100 -35.83 3.70 -9.34
N ILE A 101 -35.30 4.22 -10.45
CA ILE A 101 -36.01 5.32 -11.17
C ILE A 101 -36.91 4.82 -12.33
N THR A 102 -36.89 3.54 -12.71
CA THR A 102 -37.78 3.02 -13.77
C THR A 102 -39.22 2.73 -13.29
N LYS A 103 -39.49 2.64 -11.97
CA LYS A 103 -40.85 2.29 -11.49
C LYS A 103 -41.75 3.48 -11.13
N ALA A 104 -41.23 4.71 -11.05
CA ALA A 104 -42.01 5.87 -10.59
C ALA A 104 -42.59 6.75 -11.72
N LYS A 105 -42.45 6.37 -13.00
CA LYS A 105 -42.97 7.15 -14.14
C LYS A 105 -44.00 6.37 -14.97
N ARG A 106 -44.96 5.72 -14.30
CA ARG A 106 -46.11 5.04 -14.93
C ARG A 106 -47.41 5.06 -14.09
N ILE A 107 -47.57 6.04 -13.20
CA ILE A 107 -48.81 6.23 -12.42
C ILE A 107 -49.01 7.70 -12.10
N ASN A 108 -49.40 8.48 -13.11
CA ASN A 108 -50.38 9.57 -12.97
C ASN A 108 -50.68 10.10 -14.38
N THR A 109 -51.68 9.46 -14.99
CA THR A 109 -52.61 10.04 -15.95
C THR A 109 -53.90 10.24 -15.18
#